data_AF-A0A955BU06-F1
#
_entry.id   AF-A0A955BU06-F1
#
_cell.length_a   1.000
_cell.length_b   1.000
_cell.length_c   1.000
_cell.angle_alpha   90.00
_cell.angle_beta   90.00
_cell.angle_gamma   90.00
#
_symmetry.space_group_name_H-M   'P 1'
#
loop_
_entity.id
_entity.type
_entity.pdbx_description
1 polymer ?
#
loop_
_entity_poly.entity_id
_entity_poly.type
_entity_poly.pdbx_seq_one_letter_code
_entity_poly.pdbx_strand_id
1 'polypeptide(L)'
;MVDVLLSFFQGPSQRRMDAIVRQVADLSLDGVADAVEGRTEGMSLCETRGYIRARATVEIRRQARIVLQRHPGADLAWEAEVVARAADRVAPLVLRRLASVAYRKPALPLRVAMPMSRAA
;
A
#
# COMPACT_ATOMS: atom_id res chain seq x y z
N MET A 1 -0.37 -13.31 -17.78
CA MET A 1 -1.03 -14.59 -18.15
C MET A 1 -0.37 -15.83 -17.51
N VAL A 2 0.57 -15.66 -16.56
CA VAL A 2 1.26 -16.78 -15.89
C VAL A 2 0.72 -17.02 -14.46
N ASP A 3 0.21 -15.98 -13.79
CA ASP A 3 -0.36 -16.07 -12.43
C ASP A 3 -1.63 -16.93 -12.31
N VAL A 4 -2.42 -17.03 -13.39
CA VAL A 4 -3.66 -17.81 -13.41
C VAL A 4 -3.38 -19.32 -13.48
N LEU A 5 -2.28 -19.73 -14.12
CA LEU A 5 -1.91 -21.15 -14.24
C LEU A 5 -1.22 -21.68 -12.99
N LEU A 6 -0.42 -20.86 -12.30
CA LEU A 6 0.22 -21.25 -11.04
C LEU A 6 -0.78 -21.45 -9.89
N SER A 7 -1.90 -20.74 -9.90
CA SER A 7 -2.93 -20.84 -8.85
C SER A 7 -3.70 -22.18 -8.88
N PHE A 8 -3.72 -22.88 -10.02
CA PHE A 8 -4.32 -24.22 -10.11
C PHE A 8 -3.53 -25.30 -9.34
N PHE A 9 -2.19 -25.19 -9.28
CA PHE A 9 -1.32 -26.16 -8.60
C PHE A 9 -1.01 -25.83 -7.13
N GLN A 10 -1.49 -24.70 -6.62
CA GLN A 10 -1.29 -24.34 -5.22
C GLN A 10 -2.14 -25.24 -4.29
N GLY A 11 -1.47 -25.89 -3.33
CA GLY A 11 -2.13 -26.66 -2.29
C GLY A 11 -3.06 -25.80 -1.43
N PRO A 12 -4.02 -26.41 -0.69
CA PRO A 12 -5.00 -25.68 0.13
C PRO A 12 -4.37 -24.71 1.14
N SER A 13 -3.20 -25.05 1.67
CA SER A 13 -2.43 -24.20 2.59
C SER A 13 -1.95 -22.91 1.91
N GLN A 14 -1.41 -23.00 0.70
CA GLN A 14 -0.90 -21.86 -0.04
C GLN A 14 -2.01 -20.88 -0.42
N ARG A 15 -3.16 -21.40 -0.89
CA ARG A 15 -4.32 -20.56 -1.21
C ARG A 15 -4.84 -19.81 0.01
N ARG A 16 -4.82 -20.46 1.18
CA ARG A 16 -5.20 -19.83 2.45
C ARG A 16 -4.23 -18.74 2.85
N MET A 17 -2.93 -19.01 2.81
CA MET A 17 -1.91 -18.00 3.08
C MET A 17 -2.03 -16.81 2.13
N ASP A 18 -2.25 -17.04 0.84
CA ASP A 18 -2.47 -15.98 -0.14
C ASP A 18 -3.71 -15.13 0.17
N ALA A 19 -4.79 -15.75 0.68
CA ALA A 19 -5.98 -15.02 1.14
C ALA A 19 -5.69 -14.19 2.40
N ILE A 20 -4.97 -14.74 3.37
CA ILE A 20 -4.54 -14.05 4.59
C ILE A 20 -3.64 -12.85 4.23
N VAL A 21 -2.69 -13.01 3.31
CA VAL A 21 -1.81 -11.93 2.82
C VAL A 21 -2.63 -10.78 2.24
N ARG A 22 -3.64 -11.08 1.42
CA ARG A 22 -4.53 -10.05 0.85
C ARG A 22 -5.30 -9.33 1.96
N GLN A 23 -5.92 -10.09 2.86
CA GLN A 23 -6.69 -9.53 3.97
C GLN A 23 -5.83 -8.63 4.87
N VAL A 24 -4.61 -9.06 5.22
CA VAL A 24 -3.68 -8.25 6.01
C VAL A 24 -3.30 -6.97 5.27
N ALA A 25 -3.01 -7.06 3.97
CA ALA A 25 -2.68 -5.87 3.18
C ALA A 25 -3.84 -4.86 3.13
N ASP A 26 -5.07 -5.34 2.95
CA ASP A 26 -6.27 -4.49 2.90
C ASP A 26 -6.53 -3.82 4.25
N LEU A 27 -6.44 -4.57 5.37
CA LEU A 27 -6.63 -4.04 6.73
C LEU A 27 -5.53 -3.05 7.15
N SER A 28 -4.30 -3.23 6.67
CA SER A 28 -3.19 -2.32 6.98
C SER A 28 -3.21 -1.03 6.15
N LEU A 29 -4.01 -0.94 5.08
CA LEU A 29 -3.89 0.15 4.11
C LEU A 29 -4.12 1.53 4.73
N ASP A 30 -5.15 1.69 5.56
CA ASP A 30 -5.45 2.96 6.25
C ASP A 30 -4.32 3.36 7.19
N GLY A 31 -3.94 2.47 8.12
CA GLY A 31 -2.90 2.77 9.11
C GLY A 31 -1.53 3.07 8.49
N VAL A 32 -1.20 2.40 7.38
CA VAL A 32 0.05 2.69 6.65
C VAL A 32 -0.05 4.02 5.89
N ALA A 33 -1.19 4.32 5.26
CA ALA A 33 -1.39 5.59 4.58
C ALA A 33 -1.28 6.78 5.55
N ASP A 34 -1.93 6.70 6.71
CA ASP A 34 -1.88 7.74 7.75
C ASP A 34 -0.45 7.92 8.29
N ALA A 35 0.33 6.83 8.39
CA ALA A 35 1.71 6.90 8.87
C ALA A 35 2.67 7.61 7.88
N VAL A 36 2.32 7.68 6.60
CA VAL A 36 3.17 8.27 5.54
C VAL A 36 2.62 9.57 4.96
N GLU A 37 1.36 9.90 5.21
CA GLU A 37 0.72 11.12 4.72
C GLU A 37 1.51 12.37 5.14
N GLY A 38 1.72 13.28 4.19
CA GLY A 38 2.50 14.51 4.40
C GLY A 38 4.00 14.32 4.62
N ARG A 39 4.51 13.08 4.69
CA ARG A 39 5.94 12.78 4.92
C ARG A 39 6.70 12.36 3.66
N THR A 40 6.01 12.31 2.52
CA THR A 40 6.54 11.86 1.23
C THR A 40 6.68 13.00 0.22
N GLU A 41 6.40 14.24 0.63
CA GLU A 41 6.54 15.41 -0.23
C GLU A 41 8.02 15.63 -0.62
N GLY A 42 8.25 15.88 -1.91
CA GLY A 42 9.59 16.04 -2.47
C GLY A 42 10.37 14.74 -2.72
N MET A 43 9.85 13.58 -2.31
CA MET A 43 10.49 12.29 -2.60
C MET A 43 10.21 11.84 -4.04
N SER A 44 11.19 11.20 -4.67
CA SER A 44 10.97 10.43 -5.90
C SER A 44 10.06 9.22 -5.64
N LEU A 45 9.53 8.62 -6.71
CA LEU A 45 8.69 7.42 -6.61
C LEU A 45 9.43 6.25 -5.93
N CYS A 46 10.73 6.09 -6.23
CA CYS A 46 11.54 5.02 -5.66
C CYS A 46 11.73 5.21 -4.15
N GLU A 47 12.07 6.44 -3.73
CA GLU A 47 12.23 6.81 -2.33
C GLU A 47 10.91 6.67 -1.58
N THR A 48 9.81 7.16 -2.15
CA THR A 48 8.47 7.03 -1.56
C THR A 48 8.11 5.57 -1.33
N ARG A 49 8.35 4.70 -2.32
CA ARG A 49 8.10 3.26 -2.19
C ARG A 49 8.96 2.62 -1.10
N GLY A 50 10.24 2.96 -1.03
CA GLY A 50 11.15 2.48 0.02
C GLY A 50 10.71 2.94 1.41
N TYR A 51 10.31 4.20 1.53
CA TYR A 51 9.80 4.79 2.75
C TYR A 51 8.52 4.10 3.23
N ILE A 52 7.56 3.88 2.34
CA ILE A 52 6.31 3.17 2.67
C ILE A 52 6.62 1.77 3.20
N ARG A 53 7.48 0.99 2.52
CA ARG A 53 7.87 -0.35 2.98
C ARG A 53 8.48 -0.32 4.38
N ALA A 54 9.37 0.64 4.65
CA ALA A 54 10.00 0.79 5.96
C ALA A 54 8.99 1.12 7.08
N ARG A 55 7.97 1.93 6.79
CA ARG A 55 6.93 2.30 7.75
C ARG A 55 5.83 1.24 7.91
N ALA A 56 5.56 0.46 6.87
CA ALA A 56 4.46 -0.49 6.84
C ALA A 56 4.65 -1.67 7.80
N THR A 57 5.90 -2.08 8.07
CA THR A 57 6.23 -3.30 8.82
C THR A 57 5.53 -3.40 10.18
N VAL A 58 5.45 -2.31 10.94
CA VAL A 58 4.85 -2.34 12.29
C VAL A 58 3.34 -2.60 12.21
N GLU A 59 2.64 -1.85 11.35
CA GLU A 59 1.19 -1.99 11.20
C GLU A 59 0.84 -3.34 10.56
N ILE A 60 1.59 -3.77 9.55
CA ILE A 60 1.39 -5.06 8.90
C ILE A 60 1.62 -6.21 9.89
N ARG A 61 2.65 -6.15 10.72
CA ARG A 61 2.89 -7.18 11.75
C ARG A 61 1.76 -7.23 12.76
N ARG A 62 1.25 -6.06 13.19
CA ARG A 62 0.08 -5.98 14.08
C ARG A 62 -1.15 -6.64 13.45
N GLN A 63 -1.49 -6.30 12.21
CA GLN A 63 -2.64 -6.88 11.52
C GLN A 63 -2.45 -8.37 11.22
N ALA A 64 -1.25 -8.79 10.82
CA ALA A 64 -0.92 -10.20 10.57
C ALA A 64 -1.17 -11.07 11.81
N ARG A 65 -0.73 -10.63 13.00
CA ARG A 65 -0.99 -11.35 14.25
C ARG A 65 -2.48 -11.47 14.55
N ILE A 66 -3.23 -10.38 14.40
CA ILE A 66 -4.67 -10.37 14.64
C ILE A 66 -5.39 -11.33 13.68
N VAL A 67 -5.04 -11.30 12.39
CA VAL A 67 -5.65 -12.17 11.38
C VAL A 67 -5.29 -13.63 11.61
N LEU A 68 -4.02 -13.96 11.82
CA LEU A 68 -3.56 -15.34 12.05
C LEU A 68 -4.19 -15.97 13.29
N GLN A 69 -4.35 -15.21 14.38
CA GLN A 69 -5.01 -15.69 15.60
C GLN A 69 -6.50 -15.98 15.41
N ARG A 70 -7.16 -15.28 14.49
CA ARG A 70 -8.61 -15.40 14.24
C ARG A 70 -8.95 -16.34 13.10
N HIS A 71 -8.00 -16.65 12.23
CA HIS A 71 -8.26 -17.42 11.02
C HIS A 71 -8.17 -18.93 11.30
N PRO A 72 -9.26 -19.70 11.11
CA PRO A 72 -9.23 -21.14 11.31
C PRO A 72 -8.21 -21.80 10.38
N GLY A 73 -7.38 -22.71 10.94
CA GLY A 73 -6.38 -23.45 10.18
C GLY A 73 -5.23 -22.59 9.64
N ALA A 74 -4.99 -21.42 10.22
CA ALA A 74 -3.78 -20.64 10.02
C ALA A 74 -2.72 -21.02 11.07
N ASP A 75 -1.45 -20.99 10.66
CA ASP A 75 -0.31 -21.23 11.54
C ASP A 75 0.39 -19.89 11.86
N LEU A 76 0.72 -19.67 13.14
CA LEU A 76 1.48 -18.50 13.56
C LEU A 76 2.91 -18.51 13.00
N ALA A 77 3.45 -19.68 12.64
CA ALA A 77 4.72 -19.79 11.93
C ALA A 77 4.71 -19.05 10.58
N TRP A 78 3.54 -18.80 9.99
CA TRP A 78 3.41 -18.03 8.75
C TRP A 78 3.59 -16.53 8.93
N GLU A 79 3.66 -16.01 10.16
CA GLU A 79 3.71 -14.55 10.43
C GLU A 79 4.79 -13.85 9.60
N ALA A 80 6.02 -14.39 9.57
CA ALA A 80 7.11 -13.76 8.84
C ALA A 80 6.85 -13.67 7.32
N GLU A 81 6.36 -14.75 6.71
CA GLU A 81 6.04 -14.78 5.28
C GLU A 81 4.84 -13.89 4.96
N VAL A 82 3.78 -13.95 5.77
CA VAL A 82 2.59 -13.11 5.61
C VAL A 82 2.96 -11.63 5.68
N VAL A 83 3.80 -11.23 6.64
CA VAL A 83 4.26 -9.84 6.78
C VAL A 83 5.05 -9.40 5.56
N ALA A 84 6.02 -10.20 5.11
CA ALA A 84 6.84 -9.84 3.94
C ALA A 84 5.98 -9.66 2.68
N ARG A 85 5.11 -10.64 2.40
CA ARG A 85 4.26 -10.63 1.20
C ARG A 85 3.19 -9.54 1.26
N ALA A 86 2.64 -9.26 2.45
CA ALA A 86 1.71 -8.14 2.63
C ALA A 86 2.41 -6.80 2.44
N ALA A 87 3.64 -6.61 2.93
CA ALA A 87 4.40 -5.37 2.76
C ALA A 87 4.68 -5.05 1.29
N ASP A 88 5.02 -6.05 0.49
CA ASP A 88 5.18 -5.90 -0.95
C ASP A 88 3.88 -5.51 -1.66
N ARG A 89 2.75 -5.98 -1.14
CA ARG A 89 1.42 -5.70 -1.68
C ARG A 89 0.89 -4.32 -1.29
N VAL A 90 1.15 -3.88 -0.06
CA VAL A 90 0.65 -2.61 0.49
C VAL A 90 1.30 -1.40 -0.18
N ALA A 91 2.60 -1.44 -0.45
CA ALA A 91 3.33 -0.30 -1.02
C ALA A 91 2.69 0.30 -2.29
N PRO A 92 2.36 -0.48 -3.35
CA PRO A 92 1.68 0.07 -4.52
C PRO A 92 0.24 0.55 -4.24
N LEU A 93 -0.46 -0.03 -3.26
CA LEU A 93 -1.82 0.40 -2.88
C LEU A 93 -1.80 1.76 -2.18
N VAL A 94 -0.87 1.96 -1.25
CA VAL A 94 -0.66 3.24 -0.56
C VAL A 94 -0.27 4.32 -1.55
N LEU A 95 0.65 4.04 -2.48
CA LEU A 95 1.04 4.98 -3.54
C LEU A 95 -0.17 5.44 -4.37
N ARG A 96 -1.03 4.51 -4.79
CA ARG A 96 -2.26 4.83 -5.55
C ARG A 96 -3.21 5.70 -4.74
N ARG A 97 -3.33 5.45 -3.43
CA ARG A 97 -4.16 6.26 -2.53
C ARG A 97 -3.60 7.67 -2.36
N LEU A 98 -2.30 7.82 -2.11
CA LEU A 98 -1.67 9.13 -1.98
C LEU A 98 -1.84 9.96 -3.26
N ALA A 99 -1.68 9.32 -4.43
CA ALA A 99 -1.91 9.97 -5.72
C ALA A 99 -3.38 10.40 -5.93
N SER A 100 -4.35 9.58 -5.50
CA SER A 100 -5.78 9.94 -5.62
C SER A 100 -6.18 11.06 -4.67
N VAL A 101 -5.59 11.12 -3.47
CA VAL A 101 -5.76 12.24 -2.52
C VAL A 101 -5.13 13.52 -3.08
N ALA A 102 -3.92 13.44 -3.63
CA ALA A 102 -3.26 14.59 -4.26
C ALA A 102 -4.09 15.18 -5.42
N TYR A 103 -4.74 14.32 -6.23
CA TYR A 103 -5.61 14.76 -7.33
C TYR A 103 -6.92 15.43 -6.85
N ARG A 104 -7.43 15.07 -5.66
CA ARG A 104 -8.64 15.67 -5.10
C ARG A 104 -8.42 17.04 -4.47
N LYS A 105 -7.17 17.38 -4.11
CA LYS A 105 -6.86 18.72 -3.60
C LYS A 105 -6.95 19.69 -4.78
N PRO A 106 -7.85 20.70 -4.76
CA PRO A 106 -7.97 21.62 -5.89
C PRO A 106 -6.62 22.29 -6.09
N ALA A 107 -6.00 22.05 -7.26
CA ALA A 107 -4.91 22.88 -7.72
C ALA A 107 -5.44 24.31 -7.71
N LEU A 108 -4.81 25.18 -6.93
CA LEU A 108 -5.06 26.63 -6.97
C LEU A 108 -5.25 27.04 -8.43
N PRO A 109 -6.28 27.84 -8.76
CA PRO A 109 -6.45 28.27 -10.14
C PRO A 109 -5.14 28.95 -10.56
N LEU A 110 -4.49 28.40 -11.59
CA LEU A 110 -3.39 29.04 -12.28
C LEU A 110 -3.86 30.47 -12.55
N ARG A 111 -3.28 31.46 -11.84
CA ARG A 111 -3.51 32.86 -12.16
C ARG A 111 -3.15 32.99 -13.63
N VAL A 112 -4.16 33.11 -14.48
CA VAL A 112 -3.98 33.40 -15.89
C VAL A 112 -3.15 34.66 -15.93
N ALA A 113 -1.95 34.56 -16.49
CA ALA A 113 -1.06 35.70 -16.63
C ALA A 113 -1.85 36.82 -17.30
N MET A 114 -2.06 37.93 -16.58
CA MET A 114 -2.66 39.13 -17.17
C MET A 114 -1.78 39.52 -18.36
N PRO A 115 -2.36 39.74 -19.56
CA PRO A 115 -1.59 40.25 -20.67
C PRO A 115 -0.99 41.59 -20.26
N MET A 116 0.34 41.69 -20.35
CA MET A 116 1.03 42.97 -20.19
C MET A 116 0.51 43.91 -21.27
N SER A 117 -0.34 44.86 -20.87
CA SER A 117 -0.74 45.98 -21.70
C SER A 117 0.51 46.79 -22.03
N ARG A 118 1.06 46.61 -23.22
CA ARG A 118 1.97 47.57 -23.85
C ARG A 118 1.11 48.61 -24.55
N ALA A 119 1.11 49.83 -24.03
CA ALA A 119 0.80 51.06 -24.75
C ALA A 119 1.55 52.16 -24.00
N ALA A 120 2.71 52.61 -24.50
CA ALA A 120 2.91 53.63 -25.55
C ALA A 120 2.76 55.04 -24.97
#